data_AF-A0A2I5TKH5-F1
#
_entry.id   AF-A0A2I5TKH5-F1
#
_cell.length_a   1.000
_cell.length_b   1.000
_cell.length_c   1.000
_cell.angle_alpha   90.00
_cell.angle_beta   90.00
_cell.angle_gamma   90.00
#
_symmetry.space_group_name_H-M   'P 1'
#
loop_
_entity.id
_entity.type
_entity.pdbx_description
1 polymer ?
#
loop_
_entity_poly.entity_id
_entity_poly.type
_entity_poly.pdbx_seq_one_letter_code
_entity_poly.pdbx_strand_id
1 'polypeptide(L)'
;MFLSTSSSSTVDNYIDRVVELFSFARRRRKTTISLTANENILSDTARLLGQNRYYDRYYFDGELNSGCRYASYYNGMQFENFPEVSELKEAAMVAAQKLFSASFIEFRVLSGVHCTLAMIASLTEPGDTVWALDPRCGGHFATGPLIERLGRKYQYLLLKDNSKFDEHALALLLTNPPSAIVIDHGLANNIVSVSHIRQWLVRQGLERVLIIYDASHLLGLIAGKTVPNPLDEGADILQGNTHKSFPGPHRAIIAARCPLLARRISEGLETGMVSSPNLSSLLQLFVTLLEMDQYGESYAQQMCSNAQFLAQSLTDIPGWEVLPTSTHKILLMGEKSSDMAAYFNELGLRVNNKSLYGRSCLRLGVQEITRLGINNEQLSIVSGVLRQILLEEAGTTATKHQIEVLGQQLQHVHYSFDSRD
;
A
#
# COMPACT_ATOMS: atom_id res chain seq x y z
N MET A 1 -46.53 36.77 -17.49
CA MET A 1 -45.96 36.33 -16.19
C MET A 1 -44.97 35.22 -16.51
N PHE A 2 -43.70 35.59 -16.73
CA PHE A 2 -42.53 35.18 -15.92
C PHE A 2 -42.51 33.66 -15.66
N LEU A 3 -41.53 32.90 -16.15
CA LEU A 3 -40.12 33.04 -15.78
C LEU A 3 -39.16 32.78 -16.94
N SER A 4 -38.18 33.67 -17.05
CA SER A 4 -37.07 33.59 -17.99
C SER A 4 -36.06 32.53 -17.55
N THR A 5 -35.61 31.77 -18.53
CA THR A 5 -34.44 30.89 -18.47
C THR A 5 -33.18 31.75 -18.47
N SER A 6 -32.59 32.02 -17.30
CA SER A 6 -31.30 32.71 -17.23
C SER A 6 -30.52 32.41 -15.94
N SER A 7 -30.19 31.13 -15.71
CA SER A 7 -29.21 30.75 -14.68
C SER A 7 -28.25 29.63 -15.08
N SER A 8 -28.32 29.05 -16.30
CA SER A 8 -27.44 27.93 -16.69
C SER A 8 -26.04 28.36 -17.17
N SER A 9 -25.82 29.62 -17.56
CA SER A 9 -24.56 30.00 -18.23
C SER A 9 -23.33 30.09 -17.31
N THR A 10 -23.48 30.31 -16.01
CA THR A 10 -22.33 30.50 -15.11
C THR A 10 -21.78 29.19 -14.56
N VAL A 11 -22.66 28.21 -14.31
CA VAL A 11 -22.27 26.88 -13.80
C VAL A 11 -21.69 26.02 -14.91
N ASP A 12 -22.30 26.03 -16.09
CA ASP A 12 -21.81 25.27 -17.25
C ASP A 12 -20.40 25.73 -17.65
N ASN A 13 -20.18 27.06 -17.73
CA ASN A 13 -18.86 27.64 -17.97
C ASN A 13 -17.81 27.29 -16.89
N TYR A 14 -18.25 27.06 -15.64
CA TYR A 14 -17.35 26.66 -14.55
C TYR A 14 -16.97 25.17 -14.66
N ILE A 15 -17.92 24.30 -14.96
CA ILE A 15 -17.66 22.86 -15.14
C ILE A 15 -16.71 22.63 -16.33
N ASP A 16 -16.93 23.32 -17.45
CA ASP A 16 -16.04 23.22 -18.61
C ASP A 16 -14.60 23.62 -18.26
N ARG A 17 -14.43 24.72 -17.52
CA ARG A 17 -13.12 25.13 -17.00
C ARG A 17 -12.51 24.08 -16.09
N VAL A 18 -13.28 23.46 -15.20
CA VAL A 18 -12.78 22.40 -14.31
C VAL A 18 -12.34 21.19 -15.14
N VAL A 19 -13.13 20.75 -16.12
CA VAL A 19 -12.77 19.65 -17.03
C VAL A 19 -11.48 19.96 -17.82
N GLU A 20 -11.32 21.20 -18.27
CA GLU A 20 -10.10 21.65 -18.93
C GLU A 20 -8.88 21.59 -17.98
N LEU A 21 -9.02 22.03 -16.73
CA LEU A 21 -7.97 21.94 -15.70
C LEU A 21 -7.53 20.49 -15.47
N PHE A 22 -8.45 19.53 -15.45
CA PHE A 22 -8.11 18.11 -15.34
C PHE A 22 -7.40 17.58 -16.60
N SER A 23 -7.72 18.12 -17.77
CA SER A 23 -7.01 17.81 -19.01
C SER A 23 -5.56 18.32 -18.98
N PHE A 24 -5.31 19.52 -18.46
CA PHE A 24 -3.94 20.02 -18.21
C PHE A 24 -3.21 19.18 -17.17
N ALA A 25 -3.88 18.79 -16.08
CA ALA A 25 -3.30 17.93 -15.06
C ALA A 25 -2.89 16.56 -15.64
N ARG A 26 -3.70 15.98 -16.53
CA ARG A 26 -3.35 14.74 -17.25
C ARG A 26 -2.11 14.93 -18.10
N ARG A 27 -2.02 16.01 -18.90
CA ARG A 27 -0.82 16.31 -19.70
C ARG A 27 0.42 16.44 -18.83
N ARG A 28 0.33 17.17 -17.71
CA ARG A 28 1.41 17.28 -16.74
C ARG A 28 1.84 15.93 -16.18
N ARG A 29 0.90 15.01 -15.90
CA ARG A 29 1.23 13.66 -15.42
C ARG A 29 1.94 12.81 -16.46
N LYS A 30 1.62 12.97 -17.75
CA LYS A 30 2.31 12.27 -18.86
C LYS A 30 3.77 12.68 -19.04
N THR A 31 4.16 13.84 -18.50
CA THR A 31 5.53 14.36 -18.59
C THR A 31 6.26 14.28 -17.25
N THR A 32 5.78 13.44 -16.32
CA THR A 32 6.40 13.21 -15.01
C THR A 32 6.75 11.75 -14.83
N ILE A 33 7.78 11.49 -14.02
CA ILE A 33 8.16 10.15 -13.59
C ILE A 33 7.90 10.04 -12.10
N SER A 34 7.27 8.94 -11.67
CA SER A 34 6.95 8.72 -10.27
C SER A 34 7.93 7.74 -9.62
N LEU A 35 8.72 8.24 -8.67
CA LEU A 35 9.59 7.44 -7.81
C LEU A 35 9.11 7.47 -6.35
N THR A 36 7.82 7.71 -6.11
CA THR A 36 7.22 7.75 -4.78
C THR A 36 6.92 6.33 -4.31
N ALA A 37 7.61 5.81 -3.28
CA ALA A 37 7.47 4.40 -2.84
C ALA A 37 6.09 3.93 -2.32
N ASN A 38 5.11 4.84 -2.22
CA ASN A 38 3.79 4.63 -1.61
C ASN A 38 2.63 4.85 -2.59
N GLU A 39 2.90 4.83 -3.89
CA GLU A 39 1.90 5.00 -4.94
C GLU A 39 2.12 3.94 -6.03
N ASN A 40 1.10 3.67 -6.82
CA ASN A 40 1.22 2.83 -8.00
C ASN A 40 0.10 3.15 -8.99
N ILE A 41 0.10 2.46 -10.12
CA ILE A 41 -0.88 2.63 -11.18
C ILE A 41 -1.71 1.35 -11.38
N LEU A 42 -3.03 1.55 -11.43
CA LEU A 42 -3.99 0.54 -11.87
C LEU A 42 -3.91 0.32 -13.38
N SER A 43 -4.10 -0.93 -13.79
CA SER A 43 -4.34 -1.31 -15.18
C SER A 43 -5.63 -0.71 -15.74
N ASP A 44 -5.69 -0.53 -17.05
CA ASP A 44 -6.89 -0.05 -17.73
C ASP A 44 -8.02 -1.08 -17.63
N THR A 45 -7.70 -2.38 -17.62
CA THR A 45 -8.64 -3.49 -17.39
C THR A 45 -9.32 -3.37 -16.02
N ALA A 46 -8.53 -3.16 -14.95
CA ALA A 46 -9.10 -2.95 -13.62
C ALA A 46 -9.94 -1.66 -13.56
N ARG A 47 -9.46 -0.56 -14.15
CA ARG A 47 -10.21 0.71 -14.22
C ARG A 47 -11.55 0.54 -14.91
N LEU A 48 -11.57 -0.12 -16.06
CA LEU A 48 -12.76 -0.34 -16.88
C LEU A 48 -13.85 -1.08 -16.08
N LEU A 49 -13.48 -2.15 -15.38
CA LEU A 49 -14.44 -2.95 -14.62
C LEU A 49 -14.96 -2.22 -13.37
N GLY A 50 -14.14 -1.38 -12.73
CA GLY A 50 -14.58 -0.60 -11.58
C GLY A 50 -15.39 0.65 -11.93
N GLN A 51 -15.09 1.35 -13.02
CA GLN A 51 -15.72 2.64 -13.38
C GLN A 51 -17.02 2.46 -14.17
N ASN A 52 -17.98 1.74 -13.58
CA ASN A 52 -19.25 1.40 -14.22
C ASN A 52 -20.46 1.90 -13.41
N ARG A 53 -21.26 2.80 -14.01
CA ARG A 53 -22.47 3.40 -13.38
C ARG A 53 -23.54 2.39 -12.93
N TYR A 54 -23.55 1.19 -13.53
CA TYR A 54 -24.50 0.15 -13.17
C TYR A 54 -24.20 -0.48 -11.81
N TYR A 55 -22.97 -0.28 -11.31
CA TYR A 55 -22.46 -0.84 -10.07
C TYR A 55 -22.35 0.18 -8.93
N ASP A 56 -22.95 1.37 -9.09
CA ASP A 56 -23.16 2.35 -8.02
C ASP A 56 -24.29 1.88 -7.08
N ARG A 57 -24.07 0.75 -6.41
CA ARG A 57 -25.08 0.03 -5.61
C ARG A 57 -24.48 -0.42 -4.27
N TYR A 58 -25.37 -0.70 -3.32
CA TYR A 58 -25.00 -1.35 -2.06
C TYR A 58 -24.52 -2.78 -2.31
N TYR A 59 -23.53 -3.20 -1.52
CA TYR A 59 -23.01 -4.56 -1.45
C TYR A 59 -23.28 -5.09 -0.04
N PHE A 60 -24.08 -6.15 0.09
CA PHE A 60 -24.38 -6.80 1.37
C PHE A 60 -23.79 -8.22 1.36
N ASP A 61 -22.68 -8.42 2.06
CA ASP A 61 -21.98 -9.71 2.17
C ASP A 61 -22.31 -10.35 3.52
N GLY A 62 -23.57 -10.76 3.70
CA GLY A 62 -24.00 -11.33 4.96
C GLY A 62 -25.34 -12.06 4.91
N GLU A 63 -25.43 -13.15 5.66
CA GLU A 63 -26.71 -13.72 6.09
C GLU A 63 -27.38 -12.71 7.03
N LEU A 64 -28.41 -12.05 6.51
CA LEU A 64 -29.16 -11.08 7.29
C LEU A 64 -30.00 -11.81 8.33
N ASN A 65 -29.50 -11.87 9.56
CA ASN A 65 -30.18 -12.44 10.73
C ASN A 65 -31.40 -11.63 11.21
N SER A 66 -32.11 -10.92 10.33
CA SER A 66 -33.19 -10.00 10.68
C SER A 66 -34.56 -10.37 10.12
N GLY A 67 -34.69 -11.47 9.37
CA GLY A 67 -35.94 -11.81 8.68
C GLY A 67 -36.32 -10.82 7.56
N CYS A 68 -35.47 -9.83 7.29
CA CYS A 68 -35.61 -8.86 6.22
C CYS A 68 -35.16 -9.47 4.89
N ARG A 69 -36.01 -9.37 3.86
CA ARG A 69 -35.70 -9.81 2.49
C ARG A 69 -35.23 -8.62 1.66
N TYR A 70 -33.93 -8.54 1.41
CA TYR A 70 -33.32 -7.52 0.53
C TYR A 70 -33.40 -7.94 -0.95
N ALA A 71 -33.00 -7.04 -1.85
CA ALA A 71 -32.97 -7.31 -3.29
C ALA A 71 -32.17 -8.58 -3.64
N SER A 72 -31.14 -8.92 -2.84
CA SER A 72 -30.34 -10.14 -2.98
C SER A 72 -31.16 -11.43 -2.94
N TYR A 73 -32.29 -11.43 -2.22
CA TYR A 73 -33.21 -12.57 -2.09
C TYR A 73 -34.14 -12.75 -3.29
N TYR A 74 -34.13 -11.81 -4.24
CA TYR A 74 -35.01 -11.82 -5.42
C TYR A 74 -34.16 -11.86 -6.69
N ASN A 75 -34.10 -13.02 -7.36
CA ASN A 75 -33.43 -13.23 -8.65
C ASN A 75 -31.98 -12.70 -8.74
N GLY A 76 -31.23 -12.70 -7.64
CA GLY A 76 -29.86 -12.16 -7.63
C GLY A 76 -29.80 -10.68 -8.01
N MET A 77 -30.87 -9.90 -7.78
CA MET A 77 -30.97 -8.48 -8.17
C MET A 77 -30.09 -7.55 -7.32
N GLN A 78 -29.13 -8.11 -6.59
CA GLN A 78 -28.13 -7.38 -5.85
C GLN A 78 -26.75 -7.78 -6.34
N PHE A 79 -25.87 -6.79 -6.37
CA PHE A 79 -24.63 -6.87 -7.10
C PHE A 79 -23.74 -8.05 -6.69
N GLU A 80 -23.65 -8.41 -5.41
CA GLU A 80 -22.82 -9.55 -4.98
C GLU A 80 -23.26 -10.90 -5.57
N ASN A 81 -24.51 -10.99 -6.03
CA ASN A 81 -25.11 -12.17 -6.62
C ASN A 81 -25.25 -12.07 -8.15
N PHE A 82 -24.71 -11.02 -8.78
CA PHE A 82 -24.60 -10.97 -10.24
C PHE A 82 -23.58 -12.01 -10.69
N PRO A 83 -23.92 -12.89 -11.65
CA PRO A 83 -23.07 -14.02 -12.03
C PRO A 83 -21.63 -13.60 -12.36
N GLU A 84 -21.44 -12.50 -13.10
CA GLU A 84 -20.12 -12.01 -13.50
C GLU A 84 -19.30 -11.49 -12.30
N VAL A 85 -19.97 -10.99 -11.26
CA VAL A 85 -19.33 -10.51 -10.04
C VAL A 85 -18.94 -11.67 -9.14
N SER A 86 -19.84 -12.64 -8.99
CA SER A 86 -19.59 -13.84 -8.20
C SER A 86 -18.42 -14.62 -8.79
N GLU A 87 -18.39 -14.81 -10.12
CA GLU A 87 -17.28 -15.46 -10.82
C GLU A 87 -15.94 -14.73 -10.58
N LEU A 88 -15.92 -13.40 -10.74
CA LEU A 88 -14.72 -12.59 -10.50
C LEU A 88 -14.27 -12.65 -9.03
N LYS A 89 -15.21 -12.58 -8.07
CA LYS A 89 -14.93 -12.68 -6.63
C LYS A 89 -14.35 -14.03 -6.27
N GLU A 90 -14.93 -15.13 -6.76
CA GLU A 90 -14.45 -16.48 -6.50
C GLU A 90 -13.03 -16.70 -7.04
N ALA A 91 -12.79 -16.30 -8.30
CA ALA A 91 -11.46 -16.38 -8.89
C ALA A 91 -10.43 -15.53 -8.12
N ALA A 92 -10.80 -14.30 -7.75
CA ALA A 92 -9.94 -13.42 -6.96
C ALA A 92 -9.68 -13.95 -5.54
N MET A 93 -10.66 -14.60 -4.92
CA MET A 93 -10.50 -15.25 -3.61
C MET A 93 -9.47 -16.38 -3.67
N VAL A 94 -9.59 -17.27 -4.67
CA VAL A 94 -8.64 -18.36 -4.89
C VAL A 94 -7.23 -17.81 -5.13
N ALA A 95 -7.11 -16.77 -5.98
CA ALA A 95 -5.86 -16.07 -6.22
C ALA A 95 -5.28 -15.48 -4.92
N ALA A 96 -6.07 -14.74 -4.15
CA ALA A 96 -5.61 -14.12 -2.89
C ALA A 96 -5.13 -15.17 -1.86
N GLN A 97 -5.89 -16.26 -1.70
CA GLN A 97 -5.53 -17.36 -0.79
C GLN A 97 -4.19 -17.99 -1.19
N LYS A 98 -3.94 -18.17 -2.50
CA LYS A 98 -2.67 -18.66 -3.04
C LYS A 98 -1.53 -17.65 -2.83
N LEU A 99 -1.73 -16.40 -3.22
CA LEU A 99 -0.75 -15.32 -3.10
C LEU A 99 -0.25 -15.12 -1.67
N PHE A 100 -1.15 -15.19 -0.69
CA PHE A 100 -0.83 -14.95 0.72
C PHE A 100 -0.79 -16.23 1.57
N SER A 101 -0.91 -17.40 0.94
CA SER A 101 -0.91 -18.72 1.61
C SER A 101 -1.79 -18.71 2.87
N ALA A 102 -3.01 -18.20 2.73
CA ALA A 102 -3.96 -17.95 3.82
C ALA A 102 -5.32 -18.54 3.48
N SER A 103 -6.02 -19.07 4.46
CA SER A 103 -7.36 -19.65 4.28
C SER A 103 -8.47 -18.59 4.37
N PHE A 104 -8.23 -17.51 5.11
CA PHE A 104 -9.14 -16.38 5.24
C PHE A 104 -8.55 -15.14 4.57
N ILE A 105 -9.35 -14.48 3.73
CA ILE A 105 -9.04 -13.21 3.09
C ILE A 105 -10.23 -12.27 3.26
N GLU A 106 -9.96 -11.04 3.66
CA GLU A 106 -10.92 -9.97 3.82
C GLU A 106 -10.45 -8.73 3.05
N PHE A 107 -11.36 -8.13 2.27
CA PHE A 107 -11.05 -7.10 1.27
C PHE A 107 -11.98 -5.88 1.35
N ARG A 108 -12.96 -5.88 2.28
CA ARG A 108 -14.01 -4.86 2.35
C ARG A 108 -13.48 -3.52 2.87
N VAL A 109 -12.36 -3.52 3.60
CA VAL A 109 -11.75 -2.35 4.26
C VAL A 109 -11.09 -1.39 3.24
N LEU A 110 -11.21 -0.08 3.47
CA LEU A 110 -10.85 0.97 2.50
C LEU A 110 -9.36 1.34 2.43
N SER A 111 -8.57 1.14 3.49
CA SER A 111 -7.12 1.38 3.46
C SER A 111 -6.42 0.71 4.64
N GLY A 112 -5.09 0.72 4.64
CA GLY A 112 -4.28 0.09 5.69
C GLY A 112 -4.51 0.69 7.09
N VAL A 113 -4.71 2.01 7.18
CA VAL A 113 -5.07 2.65 8.47
C VAL A 113 -6.44 2.15 8.95
N HIS A 114 -7.40 1.95 8.05
CA HIS A 114 -8.69 1.36 8.40
C HIS A 114 -8.55 -0.13 8.80
N CYS A 115 -7.61 -0.88 8.20
CA CYS A 115 -7.31 -2.24 8.65
C CYS A 115 -6.77 -2.23 10.08
N THR A 116 -5.76 -1.42 10.37
CA THR A 116 -5.22 -1.29 11.73
C THR A 116 -6.31 -0.89 12.72
N LEU A 117 -7.16 0.09 12.37
CA LEU A 117 -8.30 0.49 13.18
C LEU A 117 -9.24 -0.68 13.45
N ALA A 118 -9.69 -1.37 12.40
CA ALA A 118 -10.60 -2.49 12.52
C ALA A 118 -10.01 -3.65 13.33
N MET A 119 -8.74 -4.01 13.09
CA MET A 119 -8.07 -5.11 13.80
C MET A 119 -7.90 -4.79 15.28
N ILE A 120 -7.41 -3.59 15.62
CA ILE A 120 -7.28 -3.20 17.03
C ILE A 120 -8.65 -3.15 17.71
N ALA A 121 -9.64 -2.52 17.08
CA ALA A 121 -10.97 -2.41 17.67
C ALA A 121 -11.69 -3.75 17.82
N SER A 122 -11.46 -4.72 16.91
CA SER A 122 -12.11 -6.04 16.94
C SER A 122 -11.40 -7.07 17.80
N LEU A 123 -10.09 -6.89 18.08
CA LEU A 123 -9.26 -7.92 18.71
C LEU A 123 -8.76 -7.55 20.11
N THR A 124 -8.95 -6.30 20.52
CA THR A 124 -8.55 -5.76 21.83
C THR A 124 -9.70 -4.99 22.47
N GLU A 125 -9.63 -4.71 23.76
CA GLU A 125 -10.64 -3.95 24.51
C GLU A 125 -10.12 -2.56 24.94
N PRO A 126 -10.99 -1.56 25.19
CA PRO A 126 -10.57 -0.32 25.83
C PRO A 126 -9.81 -0.58 27.14
N GLY A 127 -8.68 0.11 27.33
CA GLY A 127 -7.78 -0.10 28.46
C GLY A 127 -6.61 -1.06 28.18
N ASP A 128 -6.71 -1.93 27.16
CA ASP A 128 -5.63 -2.83 26.76
C ASP A 128 -4.38 -2.06 26.32
N THR A 129 -3.22 -2.71 26.42
CA THR A 129 -1.96 -2.21 25.86
C THR A 129 -1.72 -2.87 24.50
N VAL A 130 -1.36 -2.07 23.50
CA VAL A 130 -0.92 -2.54 22.18
C VAL A 130 0.50 -2.07 21.94
N TRP A 131 1.40 -2.99 21.59
CA TRP A 131 2.75 -2.61 21.19
C TRP A 131 2.78 -2.27 19.70
N ALA A 132 3.50 -1.23 19.31
CA ALA A 132 3.62 -0.81 17.92
C ALA A 132 5.07 -0.53 17.56
N LEU A 133 5.47 -0.75 16.30
CA LEU A 133 6.81 -0.37 15.86
C LEU A 133 7.03 1.15 15.94
N ASP A 134 8.14 1.60 16.51
CA ASP A 134 8.43 3.02 16.68
C ASP A 134 8.61 3.73 15.32
N PRO A 135 7.96 4.88 15.08
CA PRO A 135 8.15 5.66 13.85
C PRO A 135 9.60 6.04 13.57
N ARG A 136 10.41 6.27 14.61
CA ARG A 136 11.84 6.61 14.48
C ARG A 136 12.64 5.47 13.88
N CYS A 137 12.24 4.22 14.09
CA CYS A 137 12.88 3.03 13.52
C CYS A 137 12.14 2.47 12.29
N GLY A 138 11.20 3.24 11.74
CA GLY A 138 10.54 2.94 10.48
C GLY A 138 9.08 2.46 10.59
N GLY A 139 8.50 2.53 11.80
CA GLY A 139 7.05 2.40 12.01
C GLY A 139 6.23 3.52 11.36
N HIS A 140 4.91 3.37 11.33
CA HIS A 140 4.02 4.41 10.82
C HIS A 140 3.58 5.37 11.93
N PHE A 141 3.70 6.66 11.66
CA PHE A 141 3.44 7.74 12.63
C PHE A 141 2.01 7.76 13.18
N ALA A 142 1.04 7.24 12.43
CA ALA A 142 -0.37 7.25 12.83
C ALA A 142 -0.75 6.11 13.78
N THR A 143 0.06 5.05 13.92
CA THR A 143 -0.35 3.82 14.60
C THR A 143 -0.58 4.01 16.10
N GLY A 144 0.38 4.62 16.83
CA GLY A 144 0.20 4.94 18.26
C GLY A 144 -1.01 5.86 18.52
N PRO A 145 -1.09 7.04 17.87
CA PRO A 145 -2.23 7.95 18.03
C PRO A 145 -3.59 7.36 17.64
N LEU A 146 -3.62 6.34 16.78
CA LEU A 146 -4.85 5.60 16.45
C LEU A 146 -5.25 4.67 17.59
N ILE A 147 -4.30 3.91 18.14
CA ILE A 147 -4.53 3.02 19.29
C ILE A 147 -5.08 3.83 20.48
N GLU A 148 -4.47 4.97 20.77
CA GLU A 148 -4.90 5.87 21.86
C GLU A 148 -6.31 6.42 21.65
N ARG A 149 -6.66 6.84 20.42
CA ARG A 149 -8.01 7.32 20.09
C ARG A 149 -9.09 6.26 20.24
N LEU A 150 -8.72 4.98 20.13
CA LEU A 150 -9.62 3.87 20.43
C LEU A 150 -9.74 3.60 21.94
N GLY A 151 -9.06 4.37 22.81
CA GLY A 151 -9.08 4.16 24.26
C GLY A 151 -8.17 3.01 24.73
N ARG A 152 -7.21 2.59 23.91
CA ARG A 152 -6.15 1.64 24.28
C ARG A 152 -4.87 2.40 24.64
N LYS A 153 -3.96 1.78 25.38
CA LYS A 153 -2.60 2.30 25.60
C LYS A 153 -1.69 1.78 24.50
N TYR A 154 -0.66 2.54 24.13
CA TYR A 154 0.39 2.03 23.25
C TYR A 154 1.79 2.15 23.86
N GLN A 155 2.66 1.22 23.50
CA GLN A 155 4.10 1.29 23.77
C GLN A 155 4.87 1.01 22.48
N TYR A 156 5.96 1.75 22.26
CA TYR A 156 6.74 1.59 21.05
C TYR A 156 7.84 0.53 21.20
N LEU A 157 7.94 -0.31 20.18
CA LEU A 157 8.98 -1.30 19.99
C LEU A 157 10.14 -0.69 19.23
N LEU A 158 11.36 -0.93 19.71
CA LEU A 158 12.58 -0.50 19.06
C LEU A 158 13.23 -1.67 18.31
N LEU A 159 13.90 -1.34 17.21
CA LEU A 159 14.72 -2.28 16.46
C LEU A 159 16.20 -2.07 16.75
N LYS A 160 16.90 -3.18 16.90
CA LYS A 160 18.36 -3.29 16.80
C LYS A 160 18.73 -3.62 15.35
N ASP A 161 19.74 -2.93 14.81
CA ASP A 161 20.29 -3.17 13.46
C ASP A 161 19.21 -3.15 12.35
N ASN A 162 18.17 -2.33 12.54
CA ASN A 162 17.09 -2.04 11.57
C ASN A 162 16.25 -3.25 11.12
N SER A 163 16.36 -4.41 11.79
CA SER A 163 15.70 -5.66 11.37
C SER A 163 15.25 -6.57 12.52
N LYS A 164 15.92 -6.53 13.67
CA LYS A 164 15.61 -7.34 14.85
C LYS A 164 15.08 -6.46 15.96
N PHE A 165 14.28 -6.99 16.86
CA PHE A 165 13.79 -6.22 18.00
C PHE A 165 14.88 -6.06 19.06
N ASP A 166 14.88 -4.93 19.77
CA ASP A 166 15.75 -4.76 20.93
C ASP A 166 15.15 -5.52 22.13
N GLU A 167 15.68 -6.71 22.43
CA GLU A 167 15.18 -7.56 23.53
C GLU A 167 15.34 -6.91 24.91
N HIS A 168 16.34 -6.03 25.10
CA HIS A 168 16.49 -5.30 26.36
C HIS A 168 15.37 -4.26 26.50
N ALA A 169 15.08 -3.52 25.43
CA ALA A 169 13.95 -2.59 25.42
C ALA A 169 12.62 -3.32 25.63
N LEU A 170 12.42 -4.47 24.97
CA LEU A 170 11.21 -5.31 25.13
C LEU A 170 11.01 -5.77 26.58
N ALA A 171 12.07 -6.20 27.27
CA ALA A 171 11.98 -6.67 28.64
C ALA A 171 11.47 -5.57 29.60
N LEU A 172 11.83 -4.31 29.36
CA LEU A 172 11.36 -3.17 30.16
C LEU A 172 9.85 -2.91 30.00
N LEU A 173 9.26 -3.30 28.87
CA LEU A 173 7.84 -3.12 28.58
C LEU A 173 6.95 -4.15 29.28
N LEU A 174 7.50 -5.27 29.78
CA LEU A 174 6.74 -6.37 30.39
C LEU A 174 5.97 -6.00 31.66
N THR A 175 6.23 -4.83 32.24
CA THR A 175 5.38 -4.27 33.31
C THR A 175 3.93 -4.05 32.85
N ASN A 176 3.70 -3.88 31.55
CA ASN A 176 2.38 -3.78 30.93
C ASN A 176 2.37 -4.61 29.64
N PRO A 177 2.18 -5.94 29.72
CA PRO A 177 2.24 -6.81 28.54
C PRO A 177 1.13 -6.46 27.55
N PRO A 178 1.36 -6.68 26.25
CA PRO A 178 0.42 -6.28 25.21
C PRO A 178 -0.68 -7.33 25.01
N SER A 179 -1.88 -6.88 24.63
CA SER A 179 -2.91 -7.75 24.05
C SER A 179 -2.63 -8.06 22.57
N ALA A 180 -1.95 -7.14 21.88
CA ALA A 180 -1.55 -7.29 20.48
C ALA A 180 -0.28 -6.47 20.16
N ILE A 181 0.43 -6.88 19.12
CA ILE A 181 1.59 -6.21 18.56
C ILE A 181 1.29 -5.83 17.10
N VAL A 182 1.52 -4.57 16.73
CA VAL A 182 1.43 -4.08 15.36
C VAL A 182 2.83 -3.79 14.82
N ILE A 183 3.24 -4.57 13.82
CA ILE A 183 4.51 -4.39 13.11
C ILE A 183 4.20 -3.66 11.80
N ASP A 184 4.31 -2.34 11.81
CA ASP A 184 4.04 -1.51 10.63
C ASP A 184 5.31 -1.19 9.85
N HIS A 185 5.52 -1.85 8.71
CA HIS A 185 6.74 -1.74 7.92
C HIS A 185 6.71 -0.57 6.92
N GLY A 186 6.54 0.66 7.42
CA GLY A 186 6.38 1.85 6.58
C GLY A 186 7.69 2.36 5.94
N LEU A 187 8.76 2.41 6.73
CA LEU A 187 10.03 3.06 6.35
C LEU A 187 11.27 2.23 6.70
N ALA A 188 11.15 1.17 7.50
CA ALA A 188 12.27 0.29 7.85
C ALA A 188 13.01 -0.19 6.59
N ASN A 189 14.34 -0.06 6.57
CA ASN A 189 15.16 -0.40 5.40
C ASN A 189 15.14 -1.90 5.12
N ASN A 190 15.38 -2.69 6.18
CA ASN A 190 15.43 -4.14 6.12
C ASN A 190 14.07 -4.72 6.53
N ILE A 191 13.76 -5.91 6.04
CA ILE A 191 12.56 -6.65 6.45
C ILE A 191 12.68 -6.97 7.94
N VAL A 192 11.66 -6.63 8.73
CA VAL A 192 11.63 -6.89 10.17
C VAL A 192 11.34 -8.37 10.40
N SER A 193 12.17 -9.04 11.21
CA SER A 193 12.03 -10.47 11.50
C SER A 193 10.87 -10.73 12.44
N VAL A 194 9.80 -11.35 11.93
CA VAL A 194 8.63 -11.71 12.74
C VAL A 194 8.95 -12.93 13.63
N SER A 195 9.72 -13.87 13.11
CA SER A 195 10.15 -15.05 13.86
C SER A 195 10.94 -14.69 15.12
N HIS A 196 11.74 -13.61 15.07
CA HIS A 196 12.48 -13.12 16.22
C HIS A 196 11.56 -12.71 17.38
N ILE A 197 10.56 -11.86 17.13
CA ILE A 197 9.62 -11.43 18.17
C ILE A 197 8.70 -12.57 18.62
N ARG A 198 8.25 -13.45 17.72
CA ARG A 198 7.44 -14.62 18.10
C ARG A 198 8.21 -15.53 19.06
N GLN A 199 9.46 -15.86 18.75
CA GLN A 199 10.31 -16.67 19.62
C GLN A 199 10.55 -15.99 20.97
N TRP A 200 10.74 -14.67 20.98
CA TRP A 200 10.88 -13.92 22.22
C TRP A 200 9.61 -14.01 23.09
N LEU A 201 8.42 -13.82 22.50
CA LEU A 201 7.15 -13.94 23.21
C LEU A 201 6.95 -15.33 23.83
N VAL A 202 7.28 -16.38 23.09
CA VAL A 202 7.22 -17.76 23.60
C VAL A 202 8.14 -17.94 24.83
N ARG A 203 9.37 -17.40 24.79
CA ARG A 203 10.28 -17.45 25.96
C ARG A 203 9.73 -16.72 27.19
N GLN A 204 8.88 -15.72 26.99
CA GLN A 204 8.25 -14.95 28.07
C GLN A 204 6.87 -15.50 28.50
N GLY A 205 6.39 -16.61 27.90
CA GLY A 205 5.05 -17.15 28.17
C GLY A 205 3.91 -16.27 27.61
N LEU A 206 4.19 -15.51 26.55
CA LEU A 206 3.27 -14.59 25.88
C LEU A 206 2.90 -15.08 24.47
N GLU A 207 2.93 -16.39 24.22
CA GLU A 207 2.71 -16.97 22.89
C GLU A 207 1.33 -16.67 22.29
N ARG A 208 0.35 -16.31 23.13
CA ARG A 208 -1.02 -15.96 22.73
C ARG A 208 -1.18 -14.51 22.25
N VAL A 209 -0.16 -13.66 22.44
CA VAL A 209 -0.19 -12.28 21.96
C VAL A 209 -0.29 -12.29 20.44
N LEU A 210 -1.28 -11.56 19.93
CA LEU A 210 -1.52 -11.46 18.49
C LEU A 210 -0.45 -10.58 17.83
N ILE A 211 0.13 -11.05 16.74
CA ILE A 211 1.02 -10.27 15.89
C ILE A 211 0.28 -9.89 14.61
N ILE A 212 0.04 -8.59 14.44
CA ILE A 212 -0.54 -7.97 13.26
C ILE A 212 0.60 -7.36 12.45
N TYR A 213 0.90 -7.95 11.30
CA TYR A 213 1.94 -7.46 10.40
C TYR A 213 1.33 -6.61 9.29
N ASP A 214 1.66 -5.31 9.25
CA ASP A 214 1.27 -4.45 8.14
C ASP A 214 2.35 -4.47 7.05
N ALA A 215 2.05 -5.22 6.01
CA ALA A 215 2.85 -5.37 4.81
C ALA A 215 2.53 -4.34 3.73
N SER A 216 1.92 -3.19 4.02
CA SER A 216 1.53 -2.22 2.98
C SER A 216 2.61 -1.93 1.93
N HIS A 217 3.87 -1.78 2.35
CA HIS A 217 4.99 -1.58 1.42
C HIS A 217 5.54 -2.89 0.83
N LEU A 218 5.32 -4.03 1.46
CA LEU A 218 5.86 -5.34 1.05
C LEU A 218 4.83 -6.25 0.37
N LEU A 219 3.55 -5.86 0.31
CA LEU A 219 2.45 -6.73 -0.09
C LEU A 219 2.63 -7.30 -1.50
N GLY A 220 3.09 -6.48 -2.46
CA GLY A 220 3.38 -6.93 -3.82
C GLY A 220 4.60 -7.86 -3.89
N LEU A 221 5.59 -7.67 -3.02
CA LEU A 221 6.79 -8.49 -2.95
C LEU A 221 6.53 -9.85 -2.26
N ILE A 222 5.64 -9.87 -1.26
CA ILE A 222 5.16 -11.10 -0.63
C ILE A 222 4.31 -11.89 -1.63
N ALA A 223 3.37 -11.24 -2.32
CA ALA A 223 2.57 -11.85 -3.38
C ALA A 223 3.45 -12.44 -4.50
N GLY A 224 4.52 -11.72 -4.87
CA GLY A 224 5.52 -12.17 -5.85
C GLY A 224 6.67 -13.02 -5.29
N LYS A 225 6.59 -13.45 -4.02
CA LYS A 225 7.53 -14.38 -3.37
C LYS A 225 8.99 -13.92 -3.27
N THR A 226 9.30 -12.65 -3.48
CA THR A 226 10.66 -12.11 -3.25
C THR A 226 10.91 -11.73 -1.79
N VAL A 227 9.84 -11.62 -1.00
CA VAL A 227 9.88 -11.40 0.45
C VAL A 227 9.13 -12.54 1.14
N PRO A 228 9.68 -13.13 2.22
CA PRO A 228 8.99 -14.18 2.98
C PRO A 228 7.62 -13.73 3.48
N ASN A 229 6.68 -14.67 3.52
CA ASN A 229 5.35 -14.39 4.05
C ASN A 229 5.41 -14.36 5.58
N PRO A 230 5.02 -13.25 6.25
CA PRO A 230 5.13 -13.13 7.70
C PRO A 230 4.23 -14.12 8.46
N LEU A 231 3.18 -14.67 7.83
CA LEU A 231 2.38 -15.74 8.42
C LEU A 231 3.18 -17.03 8.61
N ASP A 232 4.19 -17.29 7.77
CA ASP A 232 5.12 -18.43 7.93
C ASP A 232 6.14 -18.19 9.05
N GLU A 233 6.40 -16.92 9.37
CA GLU A 233 7.33 -16.49 10.41
C GLU A 233 6.66 -16.30 11.78
N GLY A 234 5.35 -16.59 11.88
CA GLY A 234 4.61 -16.56 13.14
C GLY A 234 3.79 -15.29 13.38
N ALA A 235 3.51 -14.47 12.35
CA ALA A 235 2.43 -13.48 12.43
C ALA A 235 1.07 -14.20 12.45
N ASP A 236 0.11 -13.64 13.19
CA ASP A 236 -1.26 -14.16 13.20
C ASP A 236 -2.11 -13.56 12.06
N ILE A 237 -1.81 -12.30 11.73
CA ILE A 237 -2.51 -11.52 10.72
C ILE A 237 -1.48 -10.84 9.81
N LEU A 238 -1.69 -10.98 8.50
CA LEU A 238 -1.08 -10.16 7.48
C LEU A 238 -2.12 -9.14 7.01
N GLN A 239 -1.79 -7.86 7.02
CA GLN A 239 -2.63 -6.82 6.42
C GLN A 239 -1.81 -5.92 5.52
N GLY A 240 -2.44 -5.15 4.63
CA GLY A 240 -1.72 -4.13 3.88
C GLY A 240 -2.53 -3.38 2.85
N ASN A 241 -2.12 -2.14 2.58
CA ASN A 241 -2.61 -1.35 1.47
C ASN A 241 -2.36 -2.04 0.12
N THR A 242 -3.34 -1.95 -0.77
CA THR A 242 -3.26 -2.58 -2.10
C THR A 242 -2.74 -1.64 -3.19
N HIS A 243 -2.28 -0.42 -2.88
CA HIS A 243 -1.92 0.63 -3.87
C HIS A 243 -0.47 1.14 -3.71
N LYS A 244 0.45 0.26 -3.34
CA LYS A 244 1.88 0.55 -3.14
C LYS A 244 2.71 -0.42 -3.99
N SER A 245 3.49 -1.32 -3.39
CA SER A 245 4.16 -2.37 -4.18
C SER A 245 3.15 -3.31 -4.85
N PHE A 246 2.01 -3.54 -4.20
CA PHE A 246 0.83 -4.12 -4.85
C PHE A 246 0.14 -3.04 -5.71
N PRO A 247 -0.17 -3.29 -7.00
CA PRO A 247 -0.60 -2.27 -7.97
C PRO A 247 -2.13 -2.13 -8.09
N GLY A 248 -2.83 -2.29 -6.98
CA GLY A 248 -4.29 -2.26 -6.89
C GLY A 248 -4.86 -0.90 -6.51
N PRO A 249 -6.18 -0.85 -6.24
CA PRO A 249 -6.88 0.39 -5.92
C PRO A 249 -6.63 0.82 -4.48
N HIS A 250 -7.16 1.98 -4.09
CA HIS A 250 -7.17 2.43 -2.69
C HIS A 250 -8.10 1.54 -1.85
N ARG A 251 -7.54 0.41 -1.39
CA ARG A 251 -8.11 -0.59 -0.51
C ARG A 251 -7.02 -1.19 0.38
N ALA A 252 -7.41 -2.13 1.23
CA ALA A 252 -6.49 -3.01 1.91
C ALA A 252 -7.03 -4.43 1.99
N ILE A 253 -6.12 -5.37 2.20
CA ILE A 253 -6.41 -6.79 2.42
C ILE A 253 -6.01 -7.16 3.85
N ILE A 254 -6.77 -8.08 4.45
CA ILE A 254 -6.45 -8.79 5.68
C ILE A 254 -6.43 -10.29 5.35
N ALA A 255 -5.40 -10.98 5.81
CA ALA A 255 -5.20 -12.41 5.59
C ALA A 255 -4.85 -13.11 6.91
N ALA A 256 -5.47 -14.26 7.15
CA ALA A 256 -5.22 -15.08 8.34
C ALA A 256 -5.40 -16.58 8.03
N ARG A 257 -4.84 -17.44 8.89
CA ARG A 257 -4.97 -18.90 8.78
C ARG A 257 -5.87 -19.53 9.83
N CYS A 258 -5.92 -18.94 11.02
CA CYS A 258 -6.65 -19.48 12.16
C CYS A 258 -8.17 -19.24 11.98
N PRO A 259 -9.01 -20.29 11.91
CA PRO A 259 -10.46 -20.12 11.73
C PRO A 259 -11.14 -19.33 12.85
N LEU A 260 -10.70 -19.52 14.10
CA LEU A 260 -11.23 -18.76 15.24
C LEU A 260 -10.91 -17.27 15.13
N LEU A 261 -9.71 -16.94 14.63
CA LEU A 261 -9.31 -15.55 14.41
C LEU A 261 -10.07 -14.94 13.23
N ALA A 262 -10.23 -15.68 12.14
CA ALA A 262 -11.03 -15.28 10.98
C ALA A 262 -12.47 -14.94 11.38
N ARG A 263 -13.08 -15.76 12.23
CA ARG A 263 -14.42 -15.51 12.78
C ARG A 263 -14.48 -14.22 13.61
N ARG A 264 -13.54 -14.03 14.54
CA ARG A 264 -13.45 -12.79 15.35
C ARG A 264 -13.28 -11.54 14.50
N ILE A 265 -12.44 -11.62 13.46
CA ILE A 265 -12.24 -10.53 12.50
C ILE A 265 -13.56 -10.21 11.78
N SER A 266 -14.24 -11.24 11.26
CA SER A 266 -15.49 -11.06 10.50
C SER A 266 -16.59 -10.46 11.38
N GLU A 267 -16.80 -11.01 12.58
CA GLU A 267 -17.79 -10.51 13.55
C GLU A 267 -17.51 -9.05 13.94
N GLY A 268 -16.26 -8.70 14.21
CA GLY A 268 -15.87 -7.33 14.55
C GLY A 268 -16.07 -6.34 13.40
N LEU A 269 -15.82 -6.77 12.16
CA LEU A 269 -16.07 -5.94 10.98
C LEU A 269 -17.55 -5.68 10.75
N GLU A 270 -18.37 -6.73 10.83
CA GLU A 270 -19.83 -6.68 10.64
C GLU A 270 -20.55 -5.89 11.72
N THR A 271 -20.04 -5.93 12.97
CA THR A 271 -20.72 -5.30 14.12
C THR A 271 -20.49 -3.78 14.20
N GLY A 272 -19.59 -3.20 13.41
CA GLY A 272 -19.42 -1.74 13.47
C GLY A 272 -18.34 -1.09 12.61
N MET A 273 -17.60 -1.83 11.78
CA MET A 273 -16.50 -1.25 11.01
C MET A 273 -16.84 -1.09 9.53
N VAL A 274 -17.58 -2.04 8.96
CA VAL A 274 -17.93 -2.03 7.53
C VAL A 274 -19.37 -2.48 7.33
N SER A 275 -20.18 -1.64 6.68
CA SER A 275 -21.52 -2.00 6.24
C SER A 275 -21.52 -2.44 4.77
N SER A 276 -21.25 -1.51 3.85
CA SER A 276 -21.11 -1.75 2.42
C SER A 276 -19.75 -1.22 1.94
N PRO A 277 -18.88 -2.04 1.33
CA PRO A 277 -17.65 -1.59 0.72
C PRO A 277 -17.90 -0.74 -0.54
N ASN A 278 -16.93 0.11 -0.91
CA ASN A 278 -16.96 0.83 -2.19
C ASN A 278 -16.83 -0.12 -3.39
N LEU A 279 -17.92 -0.39 -4.08
CA LEU A 279 -17.95 -1.51 -5.01
C LEU A 279 -17.01 -1.37 -6.21
N SER A 280 -16.94 -0.16 -6.78
CA SER A 280 -16.04 0.19 -7.89
C SER A 280 -14.59 -0.22 -7.61
N SER A 281 -14.06 0.16 -6.44
CA SER A 281 -12.70 -0.19 -6.06
C SER A 281 -12.55 -1.66 -5.66
N LEU A 282 -13.65 -2.35 -5.32
CA LEU A 282 -13.58 -3.78 -4.99
C LEU A 282 -13.37 -4.63 -6.24
N LEU A 283 -14.09 -4.32 -7.33
CA LEU A 283 -13.90 -4.98 -8.62
C LEU A 283 -12.50 -4.74 -9.17
N GLN A 284 -12.01 -3.50 -9.06
CA GLN A 284 -10.62 -3.18 -9.40
C GLN A 284 -9.64 -4.07 -8.64
N LEU A 285 -9.86 -4.30 -7.34
CA LEU A 285 -9.00 -5.15 -6.53
C LEU A 285 -9.07 -6.62 -6.97
N PHE A 286 -10.25 -7.14 -7.29
CA PHE A 286 -10.39 -8.51 -7.77
C PHE A 286 -9.62 -8.75 -9.06
N VAL A 287 -9.69 -7.82 -10.01
CA VAL A 287 -8.89 -7.87 -11.23
C VAL A 287 -7.40 -7.85 -10.90
N THR A 288 -6.96 -6.93 -10.04
CA THR A 288 -5.54 -6.84 -9.67
C THR A 288 -5.05 -8.10 -8.93
N LEU A 289 -5.88 -8.78 -8.14
CA LEU A 289 -5.53 -10.05 -7.51
C LEU A 289 -5.22 -11.12 -8.55
N LEU A 290 -6.03 -11.22 -9.61
CA LEU A 290 -5.78 -12.12 -10.73
C LEU A 290 -4.51 -11.73 -11.51
N GLU A 291 -4.28 -10.44 -11.74
CA GLU A 291 -3.04 -9.96 -12.37
C GLU A 291 -1.81 -10.34 -11.54
N MET A 292 -1.89 -10.19 -10.22
CA MET A 292 -0.79 -10.52 -9.32
C MET A 292 -0.60 -12.03 -9.19
N ASP A 293 -1.64 -12.86 -9.30
CA ASP A 293 -1.49 -14.31 -9.37
C ASP A 293 -0.76 -14.77 -10.64
N GLN A 294 -1.00 -14.07 -11.76
CA GLN A 294 -0.37 -14.39 -13.04
C GLN A 294 1.05 -13.79 -13.19
N TYR A 295 1.24 -12.54 -12.80
CA TYR A 295 2.44 -11.76 -13.11
C TYR A 295 3.22 -11.30 -11.87
N GLY A 296 2.73 -11.57 -10.66
CA GLY A 296 3.29 -11.02 -9.42
C GLY A 296 4.75 -11.42 -9.20
N GLU A 297 5.13 -12.65 -9.55
CA GLU A 297 6.50 -13.14 -9.38
C GLU A 297 7.50 -12.37 -10.25
N SER A 298 7.25 -12.27 -11.56
CA SER A 298 8.13 -11.51 -12.47
C SER A 298 8.13 -10.02 -12.16
N TYR A 299 6.98 -9.45 -11.80
CA TYR A 299 6.87 -8.05 -11.40
C TYR A 299 7.68 -7.75 -10.13
N ALA A 300 7.59 -8.60 -9.11
CA ALA A 300 8.35 -8.44 -7.87
C ALA A 300 9.86 -8.58 -8.07
N GLN A 301 10.29 -9.56 -8.87
CA GLN A 301 11.70 -9.73 -9.25
C GLN A 301 12.22 -8.48 -9.95
N GLN A 302 11.47 -7.93 -10.92
CA GLN A 302 11.88 -6.74 -11.64
C GLN A 302 11.92 -5.50 -10.72
N MET A 303 10.98 -5.36 -9.77
CA MET A 303 11.03 -4.28 -8.78
C MET A 303 12.31 -4.33 -7.94
N CYS A 304 12.68 -5.51 -7.42
CA CYS A 304 13.91 -5.69 -6.64
C CYS A 304 15.16 -5.40 -7.49
N SER A 305 15.22 -5.91 -8.72
CA SER A 305 16.34 -5.68 -9.65
C SER A 305 16.50 -4.19 -9.98
N ASN A 306 15.41 -3.50 -10.31
CA ASN A 306 15.43 -2.07 -10.62
C ASN A 306 15.86 -1.23 -9.42
N ALA A 307 15.39 -1.57 -8.22
CA ALA A 307 15.78 -0.87 -6.99
C ALA A 307 17.27 -1.08 -6.65
N GLN A 308 17.79 -2.29 -6.83
CA GLN A 308 19.20 -2.61 -6.61
C GLN A 308 20.11 -1.90 -7.61
N PHE A 309 19.74 -1.91 -8.90
CA PHE A 309 20.47 -1.16 -9.92
C PHE A 309 20.54 0.32 -9.56
N LEU A 310 19.39 0.93 -9.26
CA LEU A 310 19.33 2.35 -8.97
C LEU A 310 20.08 2.71 -7.67
N ALA A 311 20.00 1.86 -6.63
CA ALA A 311 20.80 2.03 -5.42
C ALA A 311 22.31 2.01 -5.73
N GLN A 312 22.76 1.05 -6.55
CA GLN A 312 24.16 0.93 -6.93
C GLN A 312 24.65 2.12 -7.78
N SER A 313 23.82 2.66 -8.67
CA SER A 313 24.19 3.83 -9.50
C SER A 313 24.32 5.14 -8.70
N LEU A 314 23.72 5.19 -7.51
CA LEU A 314 23.70 6.36 -6.64
C LEU A 314 24.76 6.30 -5.53
N THR A 315 25.63 5.29 -5.52
CA THR A 315 26.77 5.25 -4.60
C THR A 315 27.78 6.37 -4.91
N ASP A 316 28.63 6.70 -3.93
CA ASP A 316 29.75 7.62 -4.08
C ASP A 316 29.35 9.06 -4.46
N ILE A 317 28.14 9.48 -4.09
CA ILE A 317 27.69 10.87 -4.19
C ILE A 317 28.00 11.57 -2.85
N PRO A 318 28.88 12.58 -2.81
CA PRO A 318 29.22 13.28 -1.58
C PRO A 318 27.98 13.82 -0.85
N GLY A 319 27.92 13.61 0.47
CA GLY A 319 26.78 14.04 1.29
C GLY A 319 25.58 13.09 1.29
N TRP A 320 25.65 11.98 0.55
CA TRP A 320 24.60 10.97 0.50
C TRP A 320 25.12 9.58 0.85
N GLU A 321 24.39 8.88 1.70
CA GLU A 321 24.62 7.46 2.00
C GLU A 321 23.43 6.65 1.47
N VAL A 322 23.69 5.80 0.49
CA VAL A 322 22.67 4.87 -0.04
C VAL A 322 22.63 3.63 0.84
N LEU A 323 21.47 3.34 1.42
CA LEU A 323 21.28 2.10 2.16
C LEU A 323 21.07 0.92 1.18
N PRO A 324 21.69 -0.24 1.44
CA PRO A 324 21.42 -1.45 0.65
C PRO A 324 19.94 -1.80 0.67
N THR A 325 19.41 -2.29 -0.46
CA THR A 325 18.00 -2.67 -0.57
C THR A 325 17.82 -4.04 -1.23
N SER A 326 16.83 -4.78 -0.73
CA SER A 326 16.30 -6.01 -1.32
C SER A 326 14.81 -5.88 -1.66
N THR A 327 14.28 -4.66 -1.63
CA THR A 327 12.84 -4.37 -1.80
C THR A 327 12.63 -3.38 -2.93
N HIS A 328 11.40 -2.89 -3.12
CA HIS A 328 11.05 -1.92 -4.16
C HIS A 328 11.45 -0.47 -3.82
N LYS A 329 11.94 -0.21 -2.60
CA LYS A 329 12.29 1.14 -2.11
C LYS A 329 13.79 1.30 -1.92
N ILE A 330 14.26 2.54 -2.05
CA ILE A 330 15.65 2.94 -1.84
C ILE A 330 15.66 4.11 -0.88
N LEU A 331 16.57 4.08 0.10
CA LEU A 331 16.76 5.16 1.06
C LEU A 331 18.14 5.78 0.87
N LEU A 332 18.17 7.08 0.63
CA LEU A 332 19.39 7.86 0.50
C LEU A 332 19.44 8.85 1.65
N MET A 333 20.29 8.58 2.64
CA MET A 333 20.47 9.44 3.81
C MET A 333 21.23 10.70 3.40
N GLY A 334 20.73 11.87 3.76
CA GLY A 334 21.33 13.16 3.43
C GLY A 334 20.55 14.33 4.03
N GLU A 335 21.26 15.28 4.64
CA GLU A 335 20.67 16.44 5.32
C GLU A 335 19.86 17.34 4.37
N LYS A 336 20.25 17.41 3.08
CA LYS A 336 19.56 18.19 2.04
C LYS A 336 18.36 17.47 1.40
N SER A 337 17.92 16.33 1.94
CA SER A 337 16.83 15.53 1.36
C SER A 337 15.50 16.26 1.20
N SER A 338 15.15 17.18 2.09
CA SER A 338 13.92 17.98 1.96
C SER A 338 13.99 18.90 0.73
N ASP A 339 15.08 19.66 0.60
CA ASP A 339 15.27 20.62 -0.48
C ASP A 339 15.42 19.91 -1.83
N MET A 340 16.18 18.81 -1.87
CA MET A 340 16.29 18.00 -3.08
C MET A 340 14.97 17.34 -3.46
N ALA A 341 14.16 16.88 -2.50
CA ALA A 341 12.84 16.35 -2.81
C ALA A 341 11.95 17.41 -3.47
N ALA A 342 11.92 18.63 -2.93
CA ALA A 342 11.18 19.74 -3.54
C ALA A 342 11.67 19.99 -4.98
N TYR A 343 12.99 20.08 -5.16
CA TYR A 343 13.60 20.37 -6.45
C TYR A 343 13.33 19.29 -7.51
N PHE A 344 13.45 18.00 -7.15
CA PHE A 344 13.07 16.90 -8.04
C PHE A 344 11.61 16.98 -8.47
N ASN A 345 10.71 17.29 -7.54
CA ASN A 345 9.28 17.43 -7.85
C ASN A 345 8.99 18.61 -8.79
N GLU A 346 9.73 19.73 -8.69
CA GLU A 346 9.63 20.87 -9.62
C GLU A 346 10.07 20.50 -11.05
N LEU A 347 11.07 19.62 -11.17
CA LEU A 347 11.54 19.10 -12.45
C LEU A 347 10.68 17.96 -13.02
N GLY A 348 9.68 17.49 -12.27
CA GLY A 348 8.76 16.44 -12.70
C GLY A 348 9.18 15.01 -12.32
N LEU A 349 10.20 14.85 -11.47
CA LEU A 349 10.59 13.57 -10.88
C LEU A 349 10.02 13.48 -9.46
N ARG A 350 8.95 12.71 -9.27
CA ARG A 350 8.23 12.70 -7.99
C ARG A 350 8.93 11.81 -6.98
N VAL A 351 9.37 12.41 -5.88
CA VAL A 351 10.04 11.73 -4.77
C VAL A 351 9.53 12.28 -3.44
N ASN A 352 9.83 11.60 -2.34
CA ASN A 352 9.50 12.07 -1.00
C ASN A 352 10.75 12.10 -0.12
N ASN A 353 10.81 13.06 0.82
CA ASN A 353 11.74 12.99 1.93
C ASN A 353 11.09 12.32 3.16
N LYS A 354 11.93 11.72 4.00
CA LYS A 354 11.57 11.09 5.27
C LYS A 354 12.69 11.28 6.30
N SER A 355 12.44 10.85 7.53
CA SER A 355 13.44 10.77 8.58
C SER A 355 13.46 9.34 9.11
N LEU A 356 14.65 8.74 9.18
CA LEU A 356 14.88 7.40 9.71
C LEU A 356 16.02 7.48 10.73
N TYR A 357 15.78 7.02 11.96
CA TYR A 357 16.68 7.16 13.11
C TYR A 357 17.14 8.61 13.36
N GLY A 358 16.24 9.57 13.15
CA GLY A 358 16.53 11.00 13.32
C GLY A 358 17.36 11.62 12.19
N ARG A 359 17.76 10.84 11.18
CA ARG A 359 18.52 11.30 10.02
C ARG A 359 17.59 11.52 8.84
N SER A 360 17.76 12.64 8.15
CA SER A 360 17.00 12.99 6.96
C SER A 360 17.37 12.10 5.78
N CYS A 361 16.38 11.70 4.96
CA CYS A 361 16.62 10.86 3.78
C CYS A 361 15.62 11.10 2.64
N LEU A 362 16.07 10.88 1.40
CA LEU A 362 15.18 10.68 0.27
C LEU A 362 14.68 9.24 0.28
N ARG A 363 13.38 9.06 0.02
CA ARG A 363 12.74 7.76 -0.15
C ARG A 363 12.23 7.62 -1.57
N LEU A 364 12.94 6.82 -2.35
CA LEU A 364 12.59 6.46 -3.73
C LEU A 364 11.88 5.11 -3.74
N GLY A 365 11.04 4.87 -4.75
CA GLY A 365 10.48 3.56 -5.04
C GLY A 365 10.30 3.35 -6.54
N VAL A 366 10.47 2.12 -7.00
CA VAL A 366 10.52 1.79 -8.43
C VAL A 366 9.29 1.03 -8.93
N GLN A 367 8.31 0.77 -8.06
CA GLN A 367 7.14 -0.05 -8.35
C GLN A 367 6.31 0.48 -9.52
N GLU A 368 6.05 1.79 -9.58
CA GLU A 368 5.24 2.39 -10.65
C GLU A 368 5.97 2.36 -11.99
N ILE A 369 7.24 2.78 -12.04
CA ILE A 369 8.03 2.75 -13.29
C ILE A 369 8.27 1.31 -13.79
N THR A 370 8.40 0.35 -12.87
CA THR A 370 8.49 -1.07 -13.20
C THR A 370 7.17 -1.55 -13.80
N ARG A 371 6.04 -1.16 -13.19
CA ARG A 371 4.70 -1.45 -13.68
C ARG A 371 4.45 -0.81 -15.05
N LEU A 372 5.12 0.29 -15.37
CA LEU A 372 5.10 0.96 -16.67
C LEU A 372 6.14 0.42 -17.68
N GLY A 373 6.82 -0.68 -17.35
CA GLY A 373 7.71 -1.37 -18.30
C GLY A 373 9.07 -0.69 -18.52
N ILE A 374 9.57 0.09 -17.55
CA ILE A 374 10.89 0.72 -17.67
C ILE A 374 11.97 -0.32 -17.97
N ASN A 375 12.77 -0.07 -19.02
CA ASN A 375 13.89 -0.92 -19.40
C ASN A 375 15.22 -0.42 -18.81
N ASN A 376 16.30 -1.18 -19.00
CA ASN A 376 17.62 -0.85 -18.43
C ASN A 376 18.21 0.46 -18.96
N GLU A 377 17.98 0.80 -20.23
CA GLU A 377 18.46 2.05 -20.83
C GLU A 377 17.75 3.26 -20.21
N GLN A 378 16.42 3.18 -20.11
CA GLN A 378 15.59 4.19 -19.48
C GLN A 378 15.90 4.34 -17.98
N LEU A 379 16.12 3.23 -17.26
CA LEU A 379 16.52 3.26 -15.86
C LEU A 379 17.91 3.87 -15.68
N SER A 380 18.83 3.66 -16.64
CA SER A 380 20.14 4.33 -16.66
C SER A 380 19.98 5.85 -16.82
N ILE A 381 19.06 6.32 -17.67
CA ILE A 381 18.72 7.74 -17.81
C ILE A 381 18.22 8.32 -16.48
N VAL A 382 17.28 7.63 -15.81
CA VAL A 382 16.78 8.03 -14.48
C VAL A 382 17.93 8.15 -13.47
N SER A 383 18.82 7.17 -13.45
CA SER A 383 19.96 7.17 -12.53
C SER A 383 20.94 8.32 -12.83
N GLY A 384 21.17 8.63 -14.11
CA GLY A 384 22.01 9.75 -14.54
C GLY A 384 21.43 11.10 -14.13
N VAL A 385 20.12 11.29 -14.32
CA VAL A 385 19.39 12.50 -13.89
C VAL A 385 19.49 12.70 -12.38
N LEU A 386 19.20 11.66 -11.60
CA LEU A 386 19.31 11.70 -10.14
C LEU A 386 20.74 12.04 -9.70
N ARG A 387 21.74 11.34 -10.28
CA ARG A 387 23.15 11.56 -9.93
C ARG A 387 23.61 12.98 -10.28
N GLN A 388 23.26 13.49 -11.46
CA GLN A 388 23.59 14.85 -11.86
C GLN A 388 23.07 15.86 -10.85
N ILE A 389 21.77 15.80 -10.53
CA ILE A 389 21.13 16.75 -9.62
C ILE A 389 21.73 16.66 -8.20
N LEU A 390 22.01 15.45 -7.70
CA LEU A 390 22.58 15.28 -6.37
C LEU A 390 24.06 15.73 -6.28
N LEU A 391 24.81 15.73 -7.39
CA LEU A 391 26.20 16.19 -7.45
C LEU A 391 26.32 17.70 -7.66
N GLU A 392 25.52 18.25 -8.58
CA GLU A 392 25.59 19.65 -8.99
C GLU A 392 24.69 20.55 -8.13
N GLU A 393 23.77 19.94 -7.36
CA GLU A 393 22.66 20.63 -6.67
C GLU A 393 21.83 21.52 -7.61
N ALA A 394 21.84 21.16 -8.90
CA ALA A 394 21.17 21.87 -9.97
C ALA A 394 20.81 20.89 -11.10
N GLY A 395 19.67 21.15 -11.73
CA GLY A 395 19.23 20.52 -12.96
C GLY A 395 19.30 21.52 -14.11
N THR A 396 19.49 21.02 -15.32
CA THR A 396 19.50 21.84 -16.53
C THR A 396 18.15 21.78 -17.24
N THR A 397 17.92 22.69 -18.20
CA THR A 397 16.79 22.56 -19.14
C THR A 397 16.81 21.22 -19.87
N ALA A 398 18.00 20.67 -20.14
CA ALA A 398 18.15 19.35 -20.73
C ALA A 398 17.70 18.22 -19.78
N THR A 399 18.03 18.33 -18.49
CA THR A 399 17.61 17.38 -17.45
C THR A 399 16.08 17.31 -17.34
N LYS A 400 15.41 18.48 -17.33
CA LYS A 400 13.95 18.53 -17.35
C LYS A 400 13.36 17.89 -18.61
N HIS A 401 13.92 18.22 -19.78
CA HIS A 401 13.46 17.65 -21.04
C HIS A 401 13.61 16.12 -21.09
N GLN A 402 14.70 15.57 -20.55
CA GLN A 402 14.89 14.12 -20.43
C GLN A 402 13.80 13.46 -19.57
N ILE A 403 13.43 14.06 -18.43
CA ILE A 403 12.33 13.58 -17.58
C ILE A 403 11.01 13.60 -18.36
N GLU A 404 10.72 14.69 -19.07
CA GLU A 404 9.48 14.84 -19.85
C GLU A 404 9.38 13.79 -20.96
N VAL A 405 10.45 13.59 -21.73
CA VAL A 405 10.51 12.59 -22.82
C VAL A 405 10.33 11.19 -22.26
N LEU A 406 11.04 10.85 -21.19
CA LEU A 406 10.92 9.52 -20.58
C LEU A 406 9.53 9.30 -19.97
N GLY A 407 8.95 10.30 -19.32
CA GLY A 407 7.55 10.25 -18.87
C GLY A 407 6.58 9.91 -20.00
N GLN A 408 6.75 10.55 -21.17
CA GLN A 408 5.89 10.32 -22.34
C GLN A 408 6.04 8.92 -22.94
N GLN A 409 7.18 8.25 -22.73
CA GLN A 409 7.40 6.88 -23.17
C GLN A 409 6.78 5.85 -22.21
N LEU A 410 6.70 6.16 -20.92
CA LEU A 410 6.17 5.28 -19.87
C LEU A 410 4.66 5.49 -19.69
N GLN A 411 3.86 5.09 -20.67
CA GLN A 411 2.40 5.29 -20.66
C GLN A 411 1.56 4.02 -20.64
N HIS A 412 2.19 2.86 -20.89
CA HIS A 412 1.51 1.57 -20.94
C HIS A 412 1.74 0.80 -19.66
N VAL A 413 0.69 0.18 -19.12
CA VAL A 413 0.79 -0.66 -17.93
C VAL A 413 1.14 -2.09 -18.36
N HIS A 414 2.20 -2.62 -17.76
CA HIS A 414 2.69 -3.98 -17.90
C HIS A 414 2.29 -4.81 -16.67
N TYR A 415 2.55 -6.13 -16.71
CA TYR A 415 2.19 -7.08 -15.63
C TYR A 415 0.68 -7.06 -15.31
N SER A 416 -0.12 -6.74 -16.33
CA SER A 416 -1.57 -6.58 -16.30
C SER A 416 -2.21 -7.32 -17.47
N PHE A 417 -3.55 -7.30 -17.50
CA PHE A 417 -4.31 -7.82 -18.65
C PHE A 417 -4.50 -6.81 -19.79
N ASP A 418 -3.90 -5.61 -19.72
CA ASP A 418 -4.07 -4.55 -20.72
C ASP A 418 -3.44 -4.88 -22.09
N SER A 419 -2.60 -5.90 -22.14
CA SER A 419 -1.95 -6.37 -23.38
C SER A 419 -2.72 -7.48 -24.09
N ARG A 420 -3.92 -7.84 -23.60
CA ARG A 420 -4.84 -8.77 -24.26
C ARG A 420 -5.80 -7.96 -25.15
N ASP A 421 -5.29 -7.49 -26.28
CA ASP A 421 -6.13 -7.02 -27.38
C ASP A 421 -6.84 -8.19 -28.08
#